data_AF-A0A947Y7I8-F1
#
_entry.id   AF-A0A947Y7I8-F1
#
_cell.length_a   1.000
_cell.length_b   1.000
_cell.length_c   1.000
_cell.angle_alpha   90.00
_cell.angle_beta   90.00
_cell.angle_gamma   90.00
#
_symmetry.space_group_name_H-M   'P 1'
#
loop_
_entity.id
_entity.type
_entity.pdbx_description
1 polymer ?
#
loop_
_entity_poly.entity_id
_entity_poly.type
_entity_poly.pdbx_seq_one_letter_code
_entity_poly.pdbx_strand_id
1 'polypeptide(L)'
;MLFGLRILAQPFSQIVPALPGFDAWHGGVLPYPALLLSQLAIAATMVIVNLMLARGVLVPRPRLGRWLAWLGSLYFTGMLLRLVLGQTLYSGSPWLDRPLPSLFHLVLAAWLLLLARYHVRHVR
;
A
#
# COMPACT_ATOMS: atom_id res chain seq x y z
N MET A 1 2.78 -10.00 -6.40
CA MET A 1 2.33 -8.96 -5.44
C MET A 1 3.30 -7.79 -5.46
N LEU A 2 2.93 -6.67 -6.07
CA LEU A 2 3.80 -5.48 -6.15
C LEU A 2 4.23 -4.97 -4.76
N PHE A 3 3.37 -5.13 -3.75
CA PHE A 3 3.70 -4.79 -2.36
C PHE A 3 4.80 -5.69 -1.76
N GLY A 4 4.88 -6.97 -2.15
CA GLY A 4 5.94 -7.88 -1.71
C GLY A 4 7.31 -7.52 -2.30
N LEU A 5 7.34 -7.00 -3.54
CA LEU A 5 8.55 -6.45 -4.13
C LEU A 5 9.11 -5.27 -3.33
N ARG A 6 8.25 -4.47 -2.68
CA ARG A 6 8.70 -3.42 -1.75
C ARG A 6 9.53 -3.98 -0.60
N ILE A 7 9.03 -5.04 0.03
CA ILE A 7 9.64 -5.64 1.22
C ILE A 7 11.02 -6.21 0.88
N LEU A 8 11.16 -6.79 -0.31
CA LEU A 8 12.44 -7.30 -0.79
C LEU A 8 13.37 -6.18 -1.26
N ALA A 9 12.88 -5.23 -2.05
CA ALA A 9 13.73 -4.17 -2.62
C ALA A 9 14.38 -3.29 -1.55
N GLN A 10 13.75 -3.14 -0.38
CA GLN A 10 14.24 -2.26 0.69
C GLN A 10 15.58 -2.71 1.34
N PRO A 11 15.80 -3.98 1.75
CA PRO A 11 17.13 -4.44 2.16
C PRO A 11 18.10 -4.56 0.97
N PHE A 12 17.62 -4.95 -0.22
CA PHE A 12 18.48 -5.07 -1.40
C PHE A 12 19.02 -3.72 -1.90
N SER A 13 18.37 -2.60 -1.57
CA SER A 13 18.84 -1.27 -1.95
C SER A 13 20.17 -0.87 -1.32
N GLN A 14 20.63 -1.59 -0.29
CA GLN A 14 21.94 -1.37 0.32
C GLN A 14 23.07 -2.03 -0.48
N ILE A 15 22.73 -2.96 -1.37
CA ILE A 15 23.70 -3.81 -2.09
C ILE A 15 23.64 -3.53 -3.60
N VAL A 16 22.46 -3.17 -4.13
CA VAL A 16 22.22 -2.95 -5.55
C VAL A 16 22.29 -1.45 -5.87
N PRO A 17 23.34 -0.97 -6.58
CA PRO A 17 23.52 0.46 -6.88
C PRO A 17 22.44 1.06 -7.79
N ALA A 18 21.76 0.22 -8.56
CA ALA A 18 20.67 0.64 -9.45
C ALA A 18 19.36 0.94 -8.70
N LEU A 19 19.25 0.56 -7.42
CA LEU A 19 18.09 0.89 -6.60
C LEU A 19 18.31 2.23 -5.88
N PRO A 20 17.24 3.04 -5.69
CA PRO A 20 17.30 4.24 -4.87
C PRO A 20 17.82 3.90 -3.47
N GLY A 21 18.65 4.76 -2.89
CA GLY A 21 19.24 4.54 -1.56
C GLY A 21 18.18 4.28 -0.49
N PHE A 22 18.58 3.60 0.60
CA PHE A 22 17.66 3.15 1.65
C PHE A 22 16.75 4.27 2.21
N ASP A 23 17.26 5.49 2.32
CA ASP A 23 16.51 6.67 2.78
C ASP A 23 15.38 7.11 1.83
N ALA A 24 15.40 6.71 0.56
CA ALA A 24 14.31 6.95 -0.38
C ALA A 24 13.12 6.01 -0.13
N TRP A 25 13.37 4.83 0.44
CA TRP A 25 12.35 3.83 0.77
C TRP A 25 11.68 4.11 2.11
N HIS A 26 12.40 4.80 2.99
CA HIS A 26 11.98 5.11 4.34
C HIS A 26 11.50 6.56 4.46
N GLY A 27 10.27 6.75 4.95
CA GLY A 27 9.72 8.10 5.20
C GLY A 27 10.41 8.86 6.33
N GLY A 28 11.29 8.23 7.11
CA GLY A 28 11.97 8.83 8.27
C GLY A 28 11.13 8.95 9.54
N VAL A 29 9.85 8.54 9.49
CA VAL A 29 8.88 8.74 10.59
C VAL A 29 8.89 7.60 11.61
N LEU A 30 9.23 6.37 11.20
CA LEU A 30 9.16 5.18 12.05
C LEU A 30 10.51 4.43 12.08
N PRO A 31 10.91 3.82 13.19
CA PRO A 31 12.08 2.93 13.19
C PRO A 31 11.91 1.80 12.16
N TYR A 32 12.98 1.46 11.43
CA TYR A 32 12.94 0.43 10.39
C TYR A 32 12.34 -0.91 10.85
N PRO A 33 12.63 -1.45 12.07
CA PRO A 33 12.00 -2.68 12.53
C PRO A 33 10.47 -2.57 12.63
N ALA A 34 9.96 -1.45 13.14
CA ALA A 34 8.52 -1.21 13.23
C ALA A 34 7.86 -1.08 11.85
N LEU A 35 8.57 -0.44 10.91
CA LEU A 35 8.13 -0.35 9.51
C LEU A 35 8.06 -1.74 8.87
N LEU A 36 9.12 -2.55 9.03
CA LEU A 36 9.21 -3.89 8.46
C LEU A 36 8.11 -4.80 9.03
N LEU A 37 7.88 -4.78 10.34
CA LEU A 37 6.80 -5.53 10.98
C LEU A 37 5.43 -5.14 10.43
N SER A 38 5.19 -3.84 10.26
CA SER A 38 3.95 -3.34 9.67
C SER A 38 3.79 -3.79 8.22
N GLN A 39 4.86 -3.75 7.41
CA GLN A 39 4.85 -4.22 6.03
C GLN A 39 4.58 -5.73 5.95
N LEU A 40 5.20 -6.54 6.81
CA LEU A 40 4.97 -7.98 6.86
C LEU A 40 3.54 -8.30 7.30
N ALA A 41 3.00 -7.60 8.29
CA ALA A 41 1.61 -7.77 8.72
C ALA A 41 0.62 -7.43 7.59
N ILE A 42 0.84 -6.34 6.87
CA ILE A 42 0.02 -5.95 5.70
C ILE A 42 0.13 -7.01 4.61
N ALA A 43 1.34 -7.43 4.25
CA ALA A 43 1.56 -8.43 3.20
C ALA A 43 0.92 -9.78 3.55
N ALA A 44 1.10 -10.24 4.78
CA ALA A 44 0.45 -11.45 5.29
C ALA A 44 -1.09 -11.34 5.20
N THR A 45 -1.66 -10.21 5.63
CA THR A 45 -3.09 -9.94 5.52
C THR A 45 -3.57 -10.02 4.06
N MET A 46 -2.85 -9.38 3.14
CA MET A 46 -3.20 -9.43 1.71
C MET A 46 -3.14 -10.86 1.16
N VAL A 47 -2.11 -11.64 1.52
CA VAL A 47 -1.97 -13.04 1.10
C VAL A 47 -3.13 -13.88 1.64
N ILE A 48 -3.39 -13.83 2.95
CA ILE A 48 -4.43 -14.61 3.61
C ILE A 48 -5.80 -14.30 3.00
N VAL A 49 -6.15 -13.02 2.84
CA VAL A 49 -7.44 -12.62 2.27
C VAL A 49 -7.56 -13.06 0.82
N ASN A 50 -6.50 -12.95 0.01
CA ASN A 50 -6.53 -13.44 -1.37
C ASN A 50 -6.67 -14.97 -1.44
N LEU A 51 -6.04 -15.71 -0.51
CA LEU A 51 -6.23 -17.16 -0.40
C LEU A 51 -7.66 -17.51 0.02
N MET A 52 -8.26 -16.74 0.93
CA MET A 52 -9.67 -16.91 1.33
C MET A 52 -10.63 -16.63 0.16
N LEU A 53 -10.34 -15.60 -0.64
CA LEU A 53 -11.07 -15.30 -1.87
C LEU A 53 -10.95 -16.45 -2.89
N ALA A 54 -9.73 -16.93 -3.12
CA ALA A 54 -9.46 -18.03 -4.06
C ALA A 54 -10.15 -19.34 -3.64
N ARG A 55 -10.25 -19.59 -2.34
CA ARG A 55 -10.97 -20.75 -1.77
C ARG A 55 -12.48 -20.54 -1.65
N GLY A 56 -13.00 -19.34 -1.96
CA GLY A 56 -14.41 -19.01 -1.83
C GLY A 56 -14.94 -18.97 -0.39
N VAL A 57 -14.07 -18.96 0.62
CA VAL A 57 -14.46 -18.99 2.05
C VAL A 57 -14.67 -17.59 2.63
N LEU A 58 -14.38 -16.53 1.87
CA LEU A 58 -14.58 -15.16 2.32
C LEU A 58 -16.06 -14.78 2.25
N VAL A 59 -16.69 -14.65 3.42
CA VAL A 59 -18.10 -14.24 3.55
C VAL A 59 -18.26 -12.75 3.20
N PRO A 60 -19.10 -12.39 2.21
CA PRO A 60 -19.38 -11.00 1.85
C PRO A 60 -20.07 -10.25 3.02
N ARG A 61 -19.61 -9.02 3.30
CA ARG A 61 -20.14 -8.17 4.38
C ARG A 61 -20.35 -6.76 3.83
N PRO A 62 -21.58 -6.35 3.43
CA PRO A 62 -21.80 -5.08 2.73
C PRO A 62 -21.40 -3.87 3.55
N ARG A 63 -21.63 -3.90 4.86
CA ARG A 63 -21.24 -2.82 5.78
C ARG A 63 -19.72 -2.61 5.77
N LEU A 64 -18.96 -3.71 5.88
CA LEU A 64 -17.51 -3.67 5.80
C LEU A 64 -17.05 -3.19 4.43
N GLY A 65 -17.67 -3.67 3.34
CA GLY A 65 -17.37 -3.23 1.98
C GLY A 65 -17.55 -1.73 1.78
N ARG A 66 -18.64 -1.13 2.28
CA ARG A 66 -18.85 0.33 2.20
C ARG A 66 -17.82 1.12 3.00
N TRP A 67 -17.51 0.67 4.22
CA TRP A 67 -16.48 1.30 5.05
C TRP A 67 -15.10 1.24 4.39
N LEU A 68 -14.72 0.07 3.86
CA LEU A 68 -13.47 -0.11 3.12
C LEU A 68 -13.43 0.72 1.83
N ALA A 69 -14.57 0.85 1.13
CA ALA A 69 -14.66 1.71 -0.05
C ALA A 69 -14.42 3.17 0.30
N TRP A 70 -15.06 3.67 1.37
CA TRP A 70 -14.90 5.05 1.80
C TRP A 70 -13.48 5.34 2.27
N LEU A 71 -12.95 4.55 3.21
CA LEU A 71 -11.59 4.69 3.72
C LEU A 71 -10.54 4.49 2.61
N GLY A 72 -10.73 3.48 1.77
CA GLY A 72 -9.85 3.20 0.64
C GLY A 72 -9.84 4.33 -0.39
N SER A 73 -10.99 4.94 -0.67
CA SER A 73 -11.09 6.06 -1.63
C SER A 73 -10.43 7.31 -1.08
N LEU A 74 -10.68 7.63 0.20
CA LEU A 74 -10.05 8.75 0.88
C LEU A 74 -8.51 8.59 0.89
N TYR A 75 -8.05 7.39 1.27
CA TYR A 75 -6.62 7.09 1.32
C TYR A 75 -5.95 7.08 -0.05
N PHE A 76 -6.59 6.47 -1.06
CA PHE A 76 -6.11 6.48 -2.44
C PHE A 76 -5.96 7.90 -2.96
N THR A 77 -6.99 8.73 -2.75
CA THR A 77 -7.00 10.13 -3.21
C THR A 77 -5.88 10.92 -2.52
N GLY A 78 -5.73 10.79 -1.20
CA GLY A 78 -4.65 11.45 -0.46
C GLY A 78 -3.25 11.05 -0.95
N MET A 79 -3.02 9.76 -1.21
CA MET A 79 -1.74 9.28 -1.73
C MET A 79 -1.50 9.69 -3.19
N LEU A 80 -2.55 9.76 -4.00
CA LEU A 80 -2.47 10.22 -5.39
C LEU A 80 -2.13 11.70 -5.43
N LEU A 81 -2.83 12.52 -4.63
CA LEU A 81 -2.53 13.94 -4.49
C LEU A 81 -1.09 14.14 -4.00
N ARG A 82 -0.66 13.41 -2.97
CA ARG A 82 0.73 13.48 -2.50
C ARG A 82 1.73 13.17 -3.61
N LEU A 83 1.48 12.14 -4.42
CA LEU A 83 2.34 11.76 -5.53
C LEU A 83 2.37 12.84 -6.61
N VAL A 84 1.22 13.33 -7.06
CA VAL A 84 1.13 14.36 -8.10
C VAL A 84 1.77 15.65 -7.61
N LEU A 85 1.36 16.16 -6.45
CA LEU A 85 1.88 17.42 -5.89
C LEU A 85 3.39 17.35 -5.62
N GLY A 86 3.89 16.21 -5.13
CA GLY A 86 5.32 16.00 -4.91
C GLY A 86 6.14 16.03 -6.19
N GLN A 87 5.62 15.45 -7.28
CA GLN A 87 6.33 15.44 -8.56
C GLN A 87 6.15 16.73 -9.38
N THR A 88 5.06 17.48 -9.21
CA THR A 88 4.76 18.65 -10.07
C THR A 88 5.06 20.00 -9.41
N LEU A 89 4.66 20.20 -8.16
CA LEU A 89 4.66 21.52 -7.51
C LEU A 89 5.74 21.66 -6.44
N TYR A 90 6.20 20.53 -5.89
CA TYR A 90 7.13 20.51 -4.75
C TYR A 90 8.32 19.55 -4.96
N SER A 91 8.80 19.45 -6.20
CA SER A 91 10.04 18.72 -6.52
C SER A 91 11.19 19.34 -5.70
N GLY A 92 11.78 18.58 -4.77
CA GLY A 92 12.79 19.05 -3.82
C GLY A 92 12.36 19.12 -2.34
N SER A 93 11.09 18.88 -2.00
CA SER A 93 10.67 18.77 -0.59
C SER A 93 10.94 17.36 -0.04
N PRO A 94 11.72 17.17 1.04
CA PRO A 94 12.09 15.84 1.55
C PRO A 94 10.93 14.93 1.94
N TRP A 95 9.73 15.49 2.17
CA TRP A 95 8.54 14.74 2.55
C TRP A 95 7.60 14.44 1.38
N LEU A 96 7.53 15.33 0.40
CA LEU A 96 6.66 15.21 -0.78
C LEU A 96 7.37 14.54 -1.96
N ASP A 97 8.68 14.74 -2.11
CA ASP A 97 9.52 14.22 -3.21
C ASP A 97 9.99 12.77 -2.98
N ARG A 98 9.16 11.97 -2.28
CA ARG A 98 9.39 10.54 -2.06
C ARG A 98 8.29 9.74 -2.76
N PRO A 99 8.38 9.55 -4.09
CA PRO A 99 7.33 8.89 -4.87
C PRO A 99 7.17 7.41 -4.53
N LEU A 100 8.24 6.73 -4.13
CA LEU A 100 8.25 5.29 -3.85
C LEU A 100 7.23 4.89 -2.76
N PRO A 101 7.27 5.46 -1.53
CA PRO A 101 6.24 5.19 -0.53
C PRO A 101 4.81 5.43 -1.02
N SER A 102 4.57 6.55 -1.70
CA SER A 102 3.23 6.94 -2.19
C SER A 102 2.70 5.93 -3.20
N LEU A 103 3.53 5.45 -4.14
CA LEU A 103 3.15 4.42 -5.11
C LEU A 103 2.71 3.12 -4.44
N PHE A 104 3.45 2.64 -3.45
CA PHE A 104 3.07 1.40 -2.76
C PHE A 104 1.82 1.57 -1.89
N HIS A 105 1.60 2.75 -1.32
CA HIS A 105 0.34 3.05 -0.64
C HIS A 105 -0.84 3.12 -1.61
N LEU A 106 -0.65 3.60 -2.85
CA LEU A 106 -1.65 3.50 -3.91
C LEU A 106 -1.97 2.05 -4.28
N VAL A 107 -0.97 1.16 -4.36
CA VAL A 107 -1.20 -0.28 -4.58
C VAL A 107 -2.01 -0.89 -3.44
N LEU A 108 -1.68 -0.56 -2.18
CA LEU A 108 -2.43 -1.02 -1.01
C LEU A 108 -3.87 -0.50 -1.03
N ALA A 109 -4.06 0.78 -1.33
CA ALA A 109 -5.37 1.41 -1.41
C ALA A 109 -6.23 0.80 -2.54
N ALA A 110 -5.63 0.55 -3.71
CA ALA A 110 -6.30 -0.13 -4.81
C ALA A 110 -6.74 -1.55 -4.41
N TRP A 111 -5.89 -2.30 -3.69
CA TRP A 111 -6.26 -3.61 -3.17
C TRP A 111 -7.44 -3.53 -2.18
N LEU A 112 -7.46 -2.55 -1.28
CA LEU A 112 -8.60 -2.32 -0.37
C LEU A 112 -9.89 -2.00 -1.14
N LEU A 113 -9.82 -1.20 -2.20
CA LEU A 113 -10.97 -0.86 -3.04
C LEU A 113 -11.50 -2.09 -3.81
N LEU A 114 -10.62 -2.97 -4.28
CA LEU A 114 -11.03 -4.23 -4.91
C LEU A 114 -11.73 -5.16 -3.90
N LEU A 115 -11.17 -5.27 -2.69
CA LEU A 115 -11.77 -6.04 -1.60
C LEU A 115 -13.15 -5.45 -1.19
N ALA A 116 -13.25 -4.13 -1.12
CA ALA A 116 -14.50 -3.43 -0.86
C ALA A 116 -15.56 -3.76 -1.92
N ARG A 117 -15.19 -3.71 -3.21
CA ARG A 117 -16.08 -4.09 -4.32
C ARG A 117 -16.55 -5.53 -4.22
N TYR A 118 -15.67 -6.47 -3.83
CA TYR A 118 -16.06 -7.86 -3.58
C TYR A 118 -17.15 -7.95 -2.50
N HIS A 119 -16.93 -7.32 -1.34
CA HIS A 119 -17.87 -7.35 -0.23
C HIS A 119 -19.21 -6.66 -0.50
N VAL A 120 -19.26 -5.67 -1.40
CA VAL A 120 -20.50 -4.98 -1.78
C VAL A 120 -21.27 -5.75 -2.86
N ARG A 121 -20.58 -6.29 -3.88
CA ARG A 121 -21.25 -6.92 -5.04
C ARG A 121 -21.70 -8.37 -4.82
N HIS A 122 -21.11 -9.09 -3.87
CA HIS A 122 -21.43 -10.51 -3.64
C HIS A 122 -22.39 -10.74 -2.47
N VAL A 123 -23.09 -9.70 -2.03
CA VAL A 123 -24.22 -9.86 -1.11
C VAL A 123 -25.38 -10.44 -1.91
N ARG A 124 -25.56 -11.74 -1.79
CA ARG A 124 -26.80 -12.41 -2.16
C ARG A 124 -27.77 -12.34 -0.98
#